data_AF-A0A673BUA0-F1
#
_entry.id   AF-A0A673BUA0-F1
#
_cell.length_a   1.000
_cell.length_b   1.000
_cell.length_c   1.000
_cell.angle_alpha   90.00
_cell.angle_beta   90.00
_cell.angle_gamma   90.00
#
_symmetry.space_group_name_H-M   'P 1'
#
loop_
_entity.id
_entity.type
_entity.pdbx_description
1 polymer ?
#
loop_
_entity_poly.entity_id
_entity_poly.type
_entity_poly.pdbx_seq_one_letter_code
_entity_poly.pdbx_strand_id
1 'polypeptide(L)'
;MKFPVDLLAHVSQEELERSAQNYMNTLLYSNPDSPESITLSDSTEAIINISTVGFIPLYGSSDKQKILALFTGPTDPFTPVALYLLNQWWTISDILKTEDNDRDGAVEVQTVGERIVLYSLNRVIYRAKEMSSEELPFLCHGETDYAKILWHNGEAVGFYSVKPSGSLCSSFSTRSYQLPVMDSIFVRKCHRGNGYGLQMLKDYVLSFTDSSLGLRYPLATAMYKVCQKYLSQYPGDADLLWEVQSIGGPNQRTNIAKKIQVMDLSGRRHNKLAENGLHGAFKGTSFFCFFVFYSLSFFVQHNKQTGFLWCFQEHLENSENNISTKVRLCIFFISFLIIISLHKHLFSLS
;
A
#
# COMPACT_ATOMS: atom_id res chain seq x y z
N MET A 1 -22.56 -5.62 -17.43
CA MET A 1 -21.51 -5.41 -18.46
C MET A 1 -20.21 -5.90 -17.85
N LYS A 2 -19.44 -6.77 -18.51
CA LYS A 2 -18.21 -7.32 -17.90
C LYS A 2 -17.22 -6.22 -17.53
N PHE A 3 -16.60 -6.35 -16.35
CA PHE A 3 -15.59 -5.41 -15.85
C PHE A 3 -14.17 -5.90 -16.18
N PRO A 4 -13.13 -5.05 -16.02
CA PRO A 4 -11.76 -5.40 -16.42
C PRO A 4 -11.29 -6.74 -15.88
N VAL A 5 -11.49 -7.01 -14.59
CA VAL A 5 -11.05 -8.26 -13.95
C VAL A 5 -11.74 -9.51 -14.54
N ASP A 6 -12.92 -9.37 -15.14
CA ASP A 6 -13.66 -10.45 -15.80
C ASP A 6 -13.16 -10.70 -17.23
N LEU A 7 -12.68 -9.63 -17.89
CA LEU A 7 -12.15 -9.67 -19.25
C LEU A 7 -10.68 -10.14 -19.28
N LEU A 8 -9.94 -9.87 -18.20
CA LEU A 8 -8.51 -10.09 -18.11
C LEU A 8 -8.11 -11.49 -17.57
N ALA A 9 -9.07 -12.37 -17.32
CA ALA A 9 -8.82 -13.68 -16.71
C ALA A 9 -7.84 -14.57 -17.52
N HIS A 10 -7.76 -14.35 -18.84
CA HIS A 10 -6.92 -15.14 -19.75
C HIS A 10 -5.97 -14.28 -20.60
N VAL A 11 -5.74 -13.03 -20.17
CA VAL A 11 -4.92 -12.06 -20.91
C VAL A 11 -3.54 -12.00 -20.30
N SER A 12 -2.51 -11.99 -21.16
CA SER A 12 -1.13 -11.89 -20.70
C SER A 12 -0.73 -10.43 -20.45
N GLN A 13 0.27 -10.21 -19.59
CA GLN A 13 0.78 -8.87 -19.33
C GLN A 13 1.37 -8.24 -20.60
N GLU A 14 2.01 -9.02 -21.46
CA GLU A 14 2.60 -8.57 -22.72
C GLU A 14 1.53 -8.09 -23.71
N GLU A 15 0.35 -8.70 -23.70
CA GLU A 15 -0.78 -8.24 -24.52
C GLU A 15 -1.28 -6.87 -24.07
N LEU A 16 -1.36 -6.63 -22.76
CA LEU A 16 -1.72 -5.32 -22.21
C LEU A 16 -0.67 -4.26 -22.53
N GLU A 17 0.62 -4.58 -22.36
CA GLU A 17 1.70 -3.67 -22.70
C GLU A 17 1.71 -3.31 -24.18
N ARG A 18 1.49 -4.29 -25.06
CA ARG A 18 1.40 -4.07 -26.51
C ARG A 18 0.22 -3.18 -26.87
N SER A 19 -0.96 -3.44 -26.29
CA SER A 19 -2.16 -2.62 -26.47
C SER A 19 -1.91 -1.17 -26.02
N ALA A 20 -1.33 -0.99 -24.83
CA ALA A 20 -0.98 0.31 -24.29
C ALA A 20 0.05 1.07 -25.14
N GLN A 21 1.09 0.38 -25.64
CA GLN A 21 2.09 0.99 -26.50
C GLN A 21 1.51 1.41 -27.85
N ASN A 22 0.64 0.58 -28.44
CA ASN A 22 -0.05 0.92 -29.68
C ASN A 22 -0.92 2.16 -29.50
N TYR A 23 -1.71 2.21 -28.42
CA TYR A 23 -2.53 3.38 -28.11
C TYR A 23 -1.70 4.63 -27.89
N MET A 24 -0.60 4.54 -27.14
CA MET A 24 0.32 5.67 -26.92
C MET A 24 0.89 6.20 -28.24
N ASN A 25 1.24 5.31 -29.17
CA ASN A 25 1.70 5.70 -30.51
C ASN A 25 0.60 6.40 -31.31
N THR A 26 -0.66 5.93 -31.23
CA THR A 26 -1.80 6.60 -31.86
C THR A 26 -2.03 7.99 -31.26
N LEU A 27 -1.91 8.11 -29.94
CA LEU A 27 -2.15 9.36 -29.21
C LEU A 27 -1.17 10.48 -29.61
N LEU A 28 0.06 10.15 -30.01
CA LEU A 28 1.05 11.11 -30.51
C LEU A 28 0.61 11.83 -31.80
N TYR A 29 -0.29 11.21 -32.59
CA TYR A 29 -0.80 11.74 -33.85
C TYR A 29 -2.27 12.17 -33.74
N SER A 30 -2.86 12.12 -32.55
CA SER A 30 -4.25 12.53 -32.32
C SER A 30 -4.43 14.04 -32.51
N ASN A 31 -5.59 14.44 -33.01
CA ASN A 31 -5.93 15.85 -33.21
C ASN A 31 -6.05 16.59 -31.86
N PRO A 32 -5.21 17.60 -31.57
CA PRO A 32 -5.29 18.37 -30.33
C PRO A 32 -6.62 19.13 -30.15
N ASP A 33 -7.30 19.46 -31.24
CA ASP A 33 -8.53 20.27 -31.23
C ASP A 33 -9.80 19.46 -30.92
N SER A 34 -9.72 18.13 -30.82
CA SER A 34 -10.84 17.24 -30.48
C SER A 34 -10.34 16.08 -29.60
N PRO A 35 -9.92 16.35 -28.35
CA PRO A 35 -9.36 15.32 -27.50
C PRO A 35 -10.42 14.30 -27.05
N GLU A 36 -10.01 13.04 -26.92
CA GLU A 36 -10.82 12.01 -26.28
C GLU A 36 -10.97 12.35 -24.78
N SER A 37 -12.11 12.01 -24.18
CA SER A 37 -12.34 12.17 -22.75
C SER A 37 -13.01 10.93 -22.14
N ILE A 38 -12.80 10.74 -20.84
CA ILE A 38 -13.51 9.76 -20.04
C ILE A 38 -14.23 10.46 -18.90
N THR A 39 -15.50 10.10 -18.70
CA THR A 39 -16.29 10.61 -17.57
C THR A 39 -15.98 9.81 -16.32
N LEU A 40 -15.56 10.50 -15.27
CA LEU A 40 -15.27 9.93 -13.95
C LEU A 40 -16.55 9.76 -13.13
N SER A 41 -16.45 9.05 -12.01
CA SER A 41 -17.61 8.74 -11.15
C SER A 41 -18.25 9.97 -10.51
N ASP A 42 -17.53 11.09 -10.41
CA ASP A 42 -18.02 12.38 -9.93
C ASP A 42 -18.56 13.27 -11.07
N SER A 43 -18.77 12.70 -12.26
CA SER A 43 -19.18 13.40 -13.49
C SER A 43 -18.14 14.40 -14.04
N THR A 44 -16.92 14.41 -13.50
CA THR A 44 -15.81 15.18 -14.06
C THR A 44 -15.31 14.51 -15.33
N GLU A 45 -15.07 15.28 -16.40
CA GLU A 45 -14.41 14.75 -17.60
C GLU A 45 -12.89 14.83 -17.47
N ALA A 46 -12.22 13.71 -17.67
CA ALA A 46 -10.77 13.62 -17.76
C ALA A 46 -10.36 13.59 -19.23
N ILE A 47 -9.65 14.64 -19.67
CA ILE A 47 -9.15 14.77 -21.04
C ILE A 47 -7.94 13.85 -21.23
N ILE A 48 -7.97 13.06 -22.30
CA ILE A 48 -6.91 12.14 -22.68
C ILE A 48 -6.04 12.79 -23.76
N ASN A 49 -4.79 13.07 -23.42
CA ASN A 49 -3.78 13.58 -24.33
C ASN A 49 -2.38 13.18 -23.85
N ILE A 50 -1.36 13.48 -24.63
CA ILE A 50 0.02 13.04 -24.35
C ILE A 50 0.58 13.57 -23.01
N SER A 51 0.05 14.68 -22.50
CA SER A 51 0.48 15.28 -21.23
C SER A 51 -0.26 14.71 -20.01
N THR A 52 -1.40 14.03 -20.23
CA THR A 52 -2.22 13.45 -19.17
C THR A 52 -2.09 11.94 -19.06
N VAL A 53 -1.36 11.29 -19.97
CA VAL A 53 -1.13 9.84 -19.92
C VAL A 53 0.33 9.51 -19.57
N GLY A 54 0.53 8.39 -18.87
CA GLY A 54 1.86 7.93 -18.53
C GLY A 54 1.90 6.46 -18.16
N PHE A 55 3.05 5.82 -18.40
CA PHE A 55 3.28 4.44 -17.97
C PHE A 55 3.63 4.39 -16.49
N ILE A 56 2.96 3.51 -15.76
CA ILE A 56 3.24 3.21 -14.36
C ILE A 56 3.62 1.73 -14.21
N PRO A 57 4.55 1.38 -13.32
CA PRO A 57 4.89 -0.01 -13.07
C PRO A 57 3.81 -0.69 -12.22
N LEU A 58 3.35 -1.86 -12.66
CA LEU A 58 2.34 -2.63 -11.93
C LEU A 58 2.90 -3.25 -10.63
N TYR A 59 4.19 -3.61 -10.63
CA TYR A 59 4.84 -4.36 -9.54
C TYR A 59 5.92 -3.55 -8.80
N GLY A 60 5.75 -2.24 -8.66
CA GLY A 60 6.68 -1.38 -7.89
C GLY A 60 7.90 -0.95 -8.72
N SER A 61 9.12 -1.25 -8.27
CA SER A 61 10.38 -0.85 -8.94
C SER A 61 10.68 -1.58 -10.25
N SER A 62 9.79 -2.43 -10.74
CA SER A 62 10.01 -3.13 -12.00
C SER A 62 9.96 -2.16 -13.19
N ASP A 63 11.03 -2.12 -13.98
CA ASP A 63 11.06 -1.42 -15.26
C ASP A 63 10.27 -2.15 -16.36
N LYS A 64 9.77 -3.35 -16.05
CA LYS A 64 8.96 -4.22 -16.90
C LYS A 64 7.54 -4.28 -16.36
N GLN A 65 6.58 -4.73 -17.17
CA GLN A 65 5.20 -4.97 -16.75
C GLN A 65 4.53 -3.65 -16.34
N LYS A 66 4.50 -2.72 -17.29
CA LYS A 66 3.92 -1.38 -17.15
C LYS A 66 2.48 -1.38 -17.65
N ILE A 67 1.69 -0.47 -17.10
CA ILE A 67 0.33 -0.20 -17.55
C ILE A 67 0.22 1.30 -17.86
N LEU A 68 -0.59 1.64 -18.86
CA LEU A 68 -0.82 3.02 -19.22
C LEU A 68 -1.95 3.59 -18.35
N ALA A 69 -1.70 4.75 -17.75
CA ALA A 69 -2.59 5.40 -16.82
C ALA A 69 -2.91 6.83 -17.28
N LEU A 70 -4.10 7.29 -16.91
CA LEU A 70 -4.58 8.64 -17.12
C LEU A 70 -4.53 9.43 -15.81
N PHE A 71 -4.11 10.69 -15.89
CA PHE A 71 -3.95 11.62 -14.76
C PHE A 71 -4.72 12.90 -15.03
N THR A 72 -5.32 13.49 -13.98
CA THR A 72 -6.10 14.72 -14.08
C THR A 72 -5.31 15.93 -13.59
N GLY A 73 -4.31 16.37 -14.38
CA GLY A 73 -3.74 17.72 -14.28
C GLY A 73 -3.00 18.08 -12.97
N PRO A 74 -2.64 19.38 -12.78
CA PRO A 74 -1.61 19.82 -11.83
C PRO A 74 -1.94 19.63 -10.34
N THR A 75 -3.21 19.39 -10.00
CA THR A 75 -3.66 19.25 -8.60
C THR A 75 -3.18 17.94 -7.97
N ASP A 76 -3.22 16.85 -8.74
CA ASP A 76 -2.71 15.54 -8.31
C ASP A 76 -2.08 14.77 -9.49
N PRO A 77 -0.85 15.15 -9.87
CA PRO A 77 -0.20 14.62 -11.08
C PRO A 77 0.32 13.19 -10.92
N PHE A 78 0.14 12.56 -9.75
CA PHE A 78 0.73 11.25 -9.45
C PHE A 78 -0.31 10.17 -9.16
N THR A 79 -1.59 10.52 -9.03
CA THR A 79 -2.66 9.56 -8.79
C THR A 79 -3.42 9.31 -10.08
N PRO A 80 -3.42 8.07 -10.59
CA PRO A 80 -4.16 7.75 -11.80
C PRO A 80 -5.68 7.75 -11.53
N VAL A 81 -6.44 8.25 -12.49
CA VAL A 81 -7.92 8.27 -12.45
C VAL A 81 -8.56 7.20 -13.33
N ALA A 82 -7.80 6.68 -14.28
CA ALA A 82 -8.20 5.59 -15.17
C ALA A 82 -6.97 4.82 -15.65
N LEU A 83 -7.17 3.56 -16.06
CA LEU A 83 -6.14 2.72 -16.67
C LEU A 83 -6.60 2.27 -18.06
N TYR A 84 -5.66 2.16 -18.99
CA TYR A 84 -5.92 1.64 -20.32
C TYR A 84 -5.69 0.13 -20.35
N LEU A 85 -6.77 -0.64 -20.48
CA LEU A 85 -6.77 -2.10 -20.39
C LEU A 85 -7.60 -2.69 -21.53
N LEU A 86 -7.04 -3.64 -22.28
CA LEU A 86 -7.68 -4.27 -23.45
C LEU A 86 -8.31 -3.27 -24.43
N ASN A 87 -7.50 -2.33 -24.92
CA ASN A 87 -7.91 -1.33 -25.89
C ASN A 87 -8.97 -0.32 -25.42
N GLN A 88 -9.22 -0.22 -24.11
CA GLN A 88 -10.25 0.66 -23.55
C GLN A 88 -9.76 1.36 -22.28
N TRP A 89 -10.21 2.58 -22.05
CA TRP A 89 -10.04 3.29 -20.78
C TRP A 89 -11.07 2.85 -19.74
N TRP A 90 -10.59 2.51 -18.55
CA TRP A 90 -11.40 2.10 -17.42
C TRP A 90 -11.17 2.99 -16.22
N THR A 91 -12.26 3.52 -15.66
CA THR A 91 -12.18 4.28 -14.42
C THR A 91 -11.72 3.39 -13.28
N ILE A 92 -11.08 3.96 -12.26
CA ILE A 92 -10.71 3.21 -11.05
C ILE A 92 -11.95 2.58 -10.38
N SER A 93 -13.11 3.22 -10.48
CA SER A 93 -14.37 2.68 -9.96
C SER A 93 -14.78 1.38 -10.65
N ASP A 94 -14.66 1.32 -11.98
CA ASP A 94 -15.04 0.13 -12.75
C ASP A 94 -14.00 -0.99 -12.67
N ILE A 95 -12.72 -0.65 -12.47
CA ILE A 95 -11.66 -1.62 -12.18
C ILE A 95 -11.97 -2.41 -10.91
N LEU A 96 -12.59 -1.80 -9.90
CA LEU A 96 -12.91 -2.44 -8.63
C LEU A 96 -14.20 -3.27 -8.66
N LYS A 97 -14.85 -3.43 -9.81
CA LYS A 97 -16.11 -4.17 -9.94
C LYS A 97 -15.93 -5.48 -10.69
N THR A 98 -16.88 -6.39 -10.52
CA THR A 98 -16.98 -7.66 -11.21
C THR A 98 -18.45 -8.01 -11.44
N GLU A 99 -18.77 -8.65 -12.56
CA GLU A 99 -20.09 -9.24 -12.81
C GLU A 99 -20.12 -10.74 -12.46
N ASP A 100 -18.99 -11.30 -12.04
CA ASP A 100 -18.90 -12.70 -11.65
C ASP A 100 -19.45 -12.87 -10.23
N ASN A 101 -20.64 -13.47 -10.13
CA ASN A 101 -21.30 -13.72 -8.85
C ASN A 101 -20.56 -14.76 -7.99
N ASP A 102 -19.70 -15.58 -8.60
CA ASP A 102 -18.91 -16.57 -7.87
C ASP A 102 -17.68 -15.92 -7.21
N ARG A 103 -17.32 -14.70 -7.61
CA ARG A 103 -16.26 -13.89 -7.01
C ARG A 103 -16.77 -13.14 -5.78
N ASP A 104 -17.00 -13.87 -4.70
CA ASP A 104 -17.38 -13.34 -3.39
C ASP A 104 -16.43 -13.81 -2.28
N GLY A 105 -16.28 -13.03 -1.23
CA GLY A 105 -15.36 -13.33 -0.14
C GLY A 105 -13.89 -13.13 -0.52
N ALA A 106 -12.99 -13.78 0.22
CA ALA A 106 -11.55 -13.60 0.04
C ALA A 106 -11.03 -14.52 -1.07
N VAL A 107 -10.69 -13.94 -2.20
CA VAL A 107 -10.26 -14.66 -3.41
C VAL A 107 -8.78 -14.42 -3.65
N GLU A 108 -8.02 -15.49 -3.87
CA GLU A 108 -6.58 -15.41 -4.13
C GLU A 108 -6.28 -14.79 -5.49
N VAL A 109 -5.27 -13.92 -5.52
CA VAL A 109 -4.86 -13.21 -6.74
C VAL A 109 -4.02 -14.12 -7.62
N GLN A 110 -4.55 -14.51 -8.78
CA GLN A 110 -3.92 -15.42 -9.74
C GLN A 110 -3.69 -14.79 -11.11
N THR A 111 -4.53 -13.83 -11.49
CA THR A 111 -4.56 -13.25 -12.83
C THR A 111 -3.99 -11.83 -12.85
N VAL A 112 -3.60 -11.36 -14.04
CA VAL A 112 -3.18 -9.96 -14.24
C VAL A 112 -4.31 -8.99 -13.92
N GLY A 113 -5.55 -9.35 -14.24
CA GLY A 113 -6.74 -8.57 -13.86
C GLY A 113 -6.84 -8.36 -12.35
N GLU A 114 -6.69 -9.42 -11.56
CA GLU A 114 -6.71 -9.34 -10.10
C GLU A 114 -5.49 -8.58 -9.57
N ARG A 115 -4.31 -8.71 -10.19
CA ARG A 115 -3.13 -7.88 -9.84
C ARG A 115 -3.38 -6.39 -10.06
N ILE A 116 -4.11 -6.02 -11.12
CA ILE A 116 -4.51 -4.63 -11.37
C ILE A 116 -5.53 -4.14 -10.32
N VAL A 117 -6.48 -4.98 -9.90
CA VAL A 117 -7.40 -4.64 -8.79
C VAL A 117 -6.64 -4.41 -7.49
N LEU A 118 -5.71 -5.31 -7.15
CA LEU A 118 -4.85 -5.20 -5.98
C LEU A 118 -4.00 -3.91 -6.03
N TYR A 119 -3.42 -3.60 -7.19
CA TYR A 119 -2.68 -2.35 -7.42
C TYR A 119 -3.58 -1.14 -7.17
N SER A 120 -4.77 -1.11 -7.76
CA SER A 120 -5.74 -0.02 -7.59
C SER A 120 -6.14 0.17 -6.13
N LEU A 121 -6.42 -0.91 -5.39
CA LEU A 121 -6.73 -0.83 -3.96
C LEU A 121 -5.56 -0.28 -3.15
N ASN A 122 -4.34 -0.75 -3.38
CA ASN A 122 -3.17 -0.35 -2.60
C ASN A 122 -2.66 1.05 -2.97
N ARG A 123 -2.42 1.28 -4.26
CA ARG A 123 -1.70 2.46 -4.77
C ARG A 123 -2.59 3.66 -4.99
N VAL A 124 -3.84 3.42 -5.39
CA VAL A 124 -4.75 4.49 -5.78
C VAL A 124 -5.75 4.78 -4.67
N ILE A 125 -6.42 3.77 -4.13
CA ILE A 125 -7.42 3.99 -3.07
C ILE A 125 -6.76 4.19 -1.72
N TYR A 126 -6.00 3.20 -1.23
CA TYR A 126 -5.34 3.28 0.07
C TYR A 126 -4.33 4.42 0.08
N ARG A 127 -3.24 4.33 -0.69
CA ARG A 127 -2.10 5.24 -0.56
C ARG A 127 -2.42 6.69 -0.91
N ALA A 128 -3.20 6.95 -1.97
CA ALA A 128 -3.47 8.32 -2.41
C ALA A 128 -4.72 8.95 -1.77
N LYS A 129 -5.76 8.16 -1.44
CA LYS A 129 -7.06 8.71 -1.00
C LYS A 129 -7.39 8.43 0.47
N GLU A 130 -6.94 7.31 1.03
CA GLU A 130 -7.45 6.85 2.33
C GLU A 130 -6.41 6.68 3.45
N MET A 131 -5.12 6.66 3.15
CA MET A 131 -4.04 6.49 4.11
C MET A 131 -3.97 7.68 5.08
N SER A 132 -3.74 7.41 6.37
CA SER A 132 -3.53 8.47 7.36
C SER A 132 -2.12 9.07 7.26
N SER A 133 -1.95 10.31 7.71
CA SER A 133 -0.63 10.96 7.77
C SER A 133 0.36 10.27 8.71
N GLU A 134 -0.12 9.53 9.71
CA GLU A 134 0.71 8.83 10.69
C GLU A 134 1.02 7.39 10.30
N GLU A 135 0.44 6.88 9.22
CA GLU A 135 0.60 5.50 8.76
C GLU A 135 1.78 5.38 7.79
N LEU A 136 2.52 4.27 7.90
CA LEU A 136 3.51 3.92 6.89
C LEU A 136 2.79 3.29 5.68
N PRO A 137 3.13 3.70 4.45
CA PRO A 137 2.50 3.15 3.27
C PRO A 137 2.90 1.69 3.10
N PHE A 138 1.95 0.87 2.63
CA PHE A 138 2.27 -0.47 2.16
C PHE A 138 3.15 -0.37 0.90
N LEU A 139 4.08 -1.33 0.80
CA LEU A 139 4.89 -1.51 -0.39
C LEU A 139 3.99 -1.99 -1.55
N CYS A 140 4.47 -1.80 -2.78
CA CYS A 140 3.81 -2.40 -3.92
C CYS A 140 3.98 -3.92 -3.88
N HIS A 141 2.94 -4.65 -4.27
CA HIS A 141 2.99 -6.11 -4.33
C HIS A 141 3.73 -6.55 -5.59
N GLY A 142 4.62 -7.52 -5.43
CA GLY A 142 5.29 -8.18 -6.55
C GLY A 142 4.34 -9.10 -7.32
N GLU A 143 4.77 -9.54 -8.50
CA GLU A 143 4.02 -10.45 -9.37
C GLU A 143 3.63 -11.77 -8.68
N THR A 144 4.53 -12.30 -7.84
CA THR A 144 4.37 -13.58 -7.13
C THR A 144 3.99 -13.42 -5.66
N ASP A 145 3.75 -12.19 -5.19
CA ASP A 145 3.38 -11.96 -3.81
C ASP A 145 2.02 -12.59 -3.50
N TYR A 146 1.95 -13.35 -2.41
CA TYR A 146 0.69 -13.93 -1.95
C TYR A 146 -0.25 -12.82 -1.49
N ALA A 147 -1.41 -12.72 -2.11
CA ALA A 147 -2.44 -11.77 -1.74
C ALA A 147 -3.83 -12.32 -2.06
N LYS A 148 -4.81 -11.87 -1.30
CA LYS A 148 -6.23 -12.06 -1.61
C LYS A 148 -6.95 -10.74 -1.64
N ILE A 149 -7.89 -10.62 -2.56
CA ILE A 149 -8.84 -9.51 -2.63
C ILE A 149 -10.13 -9.97 -1.95
N LEU A 150 -10.66 -9.13 -1.07
CA LEU A 150 -11.98 -9.35 -0.50
C LEU A 150 -13.02 -8.72 -1.41
N TRP A 151 -13.89 -9.56 -1.95
CA TRP A 151 -15.03 -9.18 -2.78
C TRP A 151 -16.32 -9.24 -1.97
N HIS A 152 -17.24 -8.33 -2.27
CA HIS A 152 -18.59 -8.36 -1.75
C HIS A 152 -19.55 -7.64 -2.71
N ASN A 153 -20.66 -8.30 -3.06
CA ASN A 153 -21.71 -7.75 -3.94
C ASN A 153 -21.16 -7.13 -5.25
N GLY A 154 -20.26 -7.85 -5.92
CA GLY A 154 -19.68 -7.40 -7.19
C GLY A 154 -18.63 -6.29 -7.07
N GLU A 155 -18.14 -5.98 -5.86
CA GLU A 155 -17.14 -4.93 -5.63
C GLU A 155 -15.98 -5.42 -4.75
N ALA A 156 -14.76 -4.99 -5.09
CA ALA A 156 -13.57 -5.21 -4.28
C ALA A 156 -13.56 -4.25 -3.09
N VAL A 157 -13.79 -4.77 -1.88
CA VAL A 157 -13.94 -3.99 -0.64
C VAL A 157 -12.64 -3.84 0.14
N GLY A 158 -11.65 -4.67 -0.14
CA GLY A 158 -10.36 -4.67 0.57
C GLY A 158 -9.41 -5.74 0.05
N PHE A 159 -8.25 -5.85 0.69
CA PHE A 159 -7.28 -6.90 0.41
C PHE A 159 -6.44 -7.20 1.64
N TYR A 160 -5.77 -8.35 1.62
CA TYR A 160 -4.63 -8.61 2.47
C TYR A 160 -3.51 -9.32 1.68
N SER A 161 -2.26 -9.13 2.08
CA SER A 161 -1.12 -9.85 1.54
C SER A 161 -0.35 -10.57 2.64
N VAL A 162 0.35 -11.64 2.25
CA VAL A 162 1.11 -12.47 3.17
C VAL A 162 2.51 -12.68 2.60
N LYS A 163 3.51 -12.70 3.48
CA LYS A 163 4.82 -13.27 3.20
C LYS A 163 4.83 -14.70 3.74
N PRO A 164 4.73 -15.74 2.89
CA PRO A 164 4.65 -17.12 3.34
C PRO A 164 5.90 -17.57 4.11
N SER A 165 5.75 -18.59 4.96
CA SER A 165 6.90 -19.22 5.60
C SER A 165 7.89 -19.73 4.54
N GLY A 166 9.18 -19.52 4.77
CA GLY A 166 10.24 -19.88 3.85
C GLY A 166 10.50 -18.88 2.71
N SER A 167 9.61 -17.91 2.46
CA SER A 167 9.86 -16.90 1.43
C SER A 167 10.99 -15.95 1.85
N LEU A 168 11.78 -15.44 0.90
CA LEU A 168 12.86 -14.49 1.19
C LEU A 168 12.30 -13.14 1.65
N CYS A 169 13.01 -12.48 2.58
CA CYS A 169 12.63 -11.16 3.10
C CYS A 169 12.74 -10.06 2.04
N SER A 170 13.69 -10.19 1.13
CA SER A 170 13.87 -9.35 -0.06
C SER A 170 14.74 -10.11 -1.06
N SER A 171 14.76 -9.68 -2.32
CA SER A 171 15.55 -10.30 -3.40
C SER A 171 17.07 -10.34 -3.11
N PHE A 172 17.54 -9.51 -2.18
CA PHE A 172 18.95 -9.41 -1.79
C PHE A 172 19.23 -10.02 -0.40
N SER A 173 18.22 -10.56 0.27
CA SER A 173 18.36 -11.15 1.60
C SER A 173 18.52 -12.66 1.52
N THR A 174 19.41 -13.21 2.34
CA THR A 174 19.51 -14.66 2.58
C THR A 174 18.55 -15.15 3.66
N ARG A 175 17.80 -14.23 4.29
CA ARG A 175 16.90 -14.55 5.39
C ARG A 175 15.49 -14.81 4.86
N SER A 176 14.91 -15.92 5.28
CA SER A 176 13.53 -16.29 4.99
C SER A 176 12.62 -16.08 6.20
N TYR A 177 11.32 -15.84 5.94
CA TYR A 177 10.29 -15.81 6.97
C TYR A 177 10.20 -17.16 7.68
N GLN A 178 10.11 -17.14 9.01
CA GLN A 178 10.03 -18.36 9.83
C GLN A 178 8.59 -18.81 10.13
N LEU A 179 7.61 -17.99 9.72
CA LEU A 179 6.17 -18.23 9.79
C LEU A 179 5.49 -17.37 8.74
N PRO A 180 4.25 -17.69 8.31
CA PRO A 180 3.47 -16.80 7.46
C PRO A 180 3.24 -15.48 8.18
N VAL A 181 3.44 -14.35 7.49
CA VAL A 181 3.20 -13.01 8.06
C VAL A 181 2.24 -12.25 7.15
N MET A 182 1.05 -11.92 7.65
CA MET A 182 0.17 -10.93 7.02
C MET A 182 0.87 -9.57 7.02
N ASP A 183 1.31 -9.17 5.82
CA ASP A 183 2.21 -8.05 5.60
C ASP A 183 1.46 -6.73 5.39
N SER A 184 0.33 -6.80 4.71
CA SER A 184 -0.59 -5.68 4.56
C SER A 184 -2.04 -6.15 4.66
N ILE A 185 -2.90 -5.30 5.22
CA ILE A 185 -4.34 -5.52 5.29
C ILE A 185 -5.03 -4.17 5.16
N PHE A 186 -6.05 -4.10 4.30
CA PHE A 186 -6.76 -2.88 4.00
C PHE A 186 -8.25 -3.16 3.76
N VAL A 187 -9.09 -2.34 4.38
CA VAL A 187 -10.52 -2.24 4.08
C VAL A 187 -10.79 -0.80 3.68
N ARG A 188 -11.41 -0.63 2.52
CA ARG A 188 -11.86 0.68 2.02
C ARG A 188 -12.75 1.38 3.04
N LYS A 189 -12.55 2.68 3.25
CA LYS A 189 -13.22 3.47 4.30
C LYS A 189 -14.74 3.35 4.23
N CYS A 190 -15.31 3.39 3.03
CA CYS A 190 -16.76 3.26 2.81
C CYS A 190 -17.33 1.89 3.22
N HIS A 191 -16.49 0.86 3.41
CA HIS A 191 -16.92 -0.48 3.81
C HIS A 191 -16.51 -0.83 5.27
N ARG A 192 -15.79 0.05 5.98
CA ARG A 192 -15.39 -0.19 7.37
C ARG A 192 -16.62 -0.27 8.30
N GLY A 193 -16.48 -1.01 9.39
CA GLY A 193 -17.58 -1.26 10.35
C GLY A 193 -18.45 -2.48 10.04
N ASN A 194 -18.38 -3.02 8.82
CA ASN A 194 -19.19 -4.17 8.38
C ASN A 194 -18.56 -5.55 8.68
N GLY A 195 -17.46 -5.61 9.43
CA GLY A 195 -16.82 -6.87 9.83
C GLY A 195 -15.80 -7.47 8.85
N TYR A 196 -15.55 -6.83 7.71
CA TYR A 196 -14.61 -7.31 6.67
C TYR A 196 -13.17 -7.55 7.17
N GLY A 197 -12.66 -6.75 8.10
CA GLY A 197 -11.34 -6.99 8.69
C GLY A 197 -11.28 -8.31 9.48
N LEU A 198 -12.36 -8.67 10.18
CA LEU A 198 -12.47 -9.95 10.87
C LEU A 198 -12.61 -11.10 9.87
N GLN A 199 -13.35 -10.90 8.79
CA GLN A 199 -13.50 -11.90 7.72
C GLN A 199 -12.15 -12.23 7.08
N MET A 200 -11.34 -11.23 6.72
CA MET A 200 -9.98 -11.44 6.20
C MET A 200 -9.06 -12.11 7.23
N LEU A 201 -9.15 -11.76 8.51
CA LEU A 201 -8.36 -12.43 9.54
C LEU A 201 -8.73 -13.91 9.68
N LYS A 202 -10.03 -14.25 9.65
CA LYS A 202 -10.48 -15.64 9.67
C LYS A 202 -10.00 -16.41 8.45
N ASP A 203 -10.15 -15.83 7.27
CA ASP A 203 -9.69 -16.45 6.02
C ASP A 203 -8.17 -16.68 6.03
N TYR A 204 -7.39 -15.70 6.51
CA TYR A 204 -5.97 -15.86 6.72
C TYR A 204 -5.64 -17.02 7.66
N VAL A 205 -6.29 -17.12 8.82
CA VAL A 205 -6.07 -18.23 9.75
C VAL A 205 -6.38 -19.58 9.12
N LEU A 206 -7.46 -19.66 8.34
CA LEU A 206 -7.85 -20.91 7.67
C LEU A 206 -6.94 -21.25 6.47
N SER A 207 -6.25 -20.27 5.90
CA SER A 207 -5.40 -20.45 4.71
C SER A 207 -4.03 -21.05 5.02
N PHE A 208 -3.58 -21.03 6.28
CA PHE A 208 -2.25 -21.48 6.69
C PHE A 208 -2.33 -22.48 7.85
N THR A 209 -1.65 -23.62 7.71
CA THR A 209 -1.67 -24.71 8.70
C THR A 209 -0.59 -24.58 9.77
N ASP A 210 0.23 -23.52 9.72
CA ASP A 210 1.32 -23.27 10.66
C ASP A 210 0.79 -23.09 12.09
N SER A 211 1.53 -23.59 13.07
CA SER A 211 1.21 -23.45 14.49
C SER A 211 1.32 -22.01 15.02
N SER A 212 1.81 -21.08 14.20
CA SER A 212 1.97 -19.68 14.56
C SER A 212 1.81 -18.82 13.31
N LEU A 213 0.99 -17.80 13.40
CA LEU A 213 0.70 -16.87 12.32
C LEU A 213 1.07 -15.45 12.72
N GLY A 214 1.72 -14.74 11.81
CA GLY A 214 2.26 -13.41 12.03
C GLY A 214 1.36 -12.31 11.48
N LEU A 215 1.26 -11.19 12.20
CA LEU A 215 0.77 -9.92 11.70
C LEU A 215 1.92 -8.91 11.78
N ARG A 216 2.19 -8.20 10.70
CA ARG A 216 3.33 -7.27 10.62
C ARG A 216 3.25 -6.16 11.69
N TYR A 217 4.36 -5.97 12.40
CA TYR A 217 4.59 -4.79 13.23
C TYR A 217 4.93 -3.55 12.37
N PRO A 218 4.45 -2.34 12.73
CA PRO A 218 3.57 -2.05 13.85
C PRO A 218 2.10 -2.37 13.53
N LEU A 219 1.43 -3.04 14.46
CA LEU A 219 0.02 -3.36 14.28
C LEU A 219 -0.87 -2.16 14.65
N ALA A 220 -1.76 -1.74 13.75
CA ALA A 220 -2.68 -0.64 14.02
C ALA A 220 -3.66 -0.98 15.16
N THR A 221 -4.08 0.03 15.94
CA THR A 221 -5.08 -0.12 17.02
C THR A 221 -6.37 -0.76 16.53
N ALA A 222 -6.80 -0.45 15.31
CA ALA A 222 -7.98 -1.06 14.70
C ALA A 222 -7.79 -2.58 14.53
N MET A 223 -6.60 -3.03 14.15
CA MET A 223 -6.31 -4.44 13.95
C MET A 223 -6.20 -5.20 15.28
N TYR A 224 -5.72 -4.57 16.36
CA TYR A 224 -5.84 -5.16 17.71
C TYR A 224 -7.29 -5.44 18.10
N LYS A 225 -8.23 -4.54 17.78
CA LYS A 225 -9.67 -4.77 18.02
C LYS A 225 -10.21 -5.94 17.18
N VAL A 226 -9.76 -6.08 15.93
CA VAL A 226 -10.10 -7.23 15.09
C VAL A 226 -9.58 -8.53 15.70
N CYS A 227 -8.32 -8.57 16.13
CA CYS A 227 -7.75 -9.73 16.81
C CYS A 227 -8.47 -10.06 18.12
N GLN A 228 -8.83 -9.05 18.92
CA GLN A 228 -9.60 -9.24 20.16
C GLN A 228 -10.96 -9.88 19.87
N LYS A 229 -11.67 -9.39 18.84
CA LYS A 229 -12.95 -9.97 18.41
C LYS A 229 -12.78 -11.41 17.89
N TYR A 230 -11.71 -11.68 17.16
CA TYR A 230 -11.37 -13.04 16.70
C TYR A 230 -11.15 -13.98 17.88
N LEU A 231 -10.26 -13.64 18.81
CA LEU A 231 -9.93 -14.47 19.98
C LEU A 231 -11.12 -14.66 20.93
N SER A 232 -12.07 -13.72 20.95
CA SER A 232 -13.34 -13.91 21.68
C SER A 232 -14.23 -14.99 21.06
N GLN A 233 -14.14 -15.21 19.75
CA GLN A 233 -14.87 -16.26 19.03
C GLN A 233 -14.10 -17.59 19.02
N TYR A 234 -12.77 -17.55 19.07
CA TYR A 234 -11.88 -18.71 19.03
C TYR A 234 -10.84 -18.63 20.15
N PRO A 235 -11.25 -18.86 21.43
CA PRO A 235 -10.33 -18.73 22.57
C PRO A 235 -9.20 -19.77 22.57
N GLY A 236 -9.35 -20.89 21.85
CA GLY A 236 -8.29 -21.89 21.65
C GLY A 236 -7.09 -21.37 20.85
N ASP A 237 -7.25 -20.28 20.12
CA ASP A 237 -6.21 -19.69 19.27
C ASP A 237 -5.35 -18.66 20.01
N ALA A 238 -5.38 -18.64 21.35
CA ALA A 238 -4.66 -17.68 22.18
C ALA A 238 -3.14 -17.66 21.90
N ASP A 239 -2.56 -18.80 21.50
CA ASP A 239 -1.14 -18.93 21.16
C ASP A 239 -0.87 -18.93 19.64
N LEU A 240 -1.88 -18.70 18.81
CA LEU A 240 -1.77 -18.75 17.34
C LEU A 240 -1.27 -17.44 16.73
N LEU A 241 -1.78 -16.29 17.20
CA LEU A 241 -1.54 -14.99 16.54
C LEU A 241 -0.41 -14.20 17.21
N TRP A 242 0.54 -13.74 16.39
CA TRP A 242 1.75 -13.05 16.82
C TRP A 242 1.94 -11.75 16.06
N GLU A 243 2.30 -10.68 16.77
CA GLU A 243 2.79 -9.46 16.14
C GLU A 243 4.29 -9.66 15.83
N VAL A 244 4.67 -9.49 14.57
CA VAL A 244 5.95 -9.93 14.02
C VAL A 244 6.78 -8.77 13.49
N GLN A 245 8.03 -8.70 13.94
CA GLN A 245 9.08 -7.85 13.38
C GLN A 245 9.97 -8.66 12.43
N SER A 246 10.53 -8.02 11.39
CA SER A 246 11.47 -8.64 10.45
C SER A 246 10.95 -9.99 9.89
N ILE A 247 11.71 -11.08 10.03
CA ILE A 247 11.37 -12.42 9.52
C ILE A 247 10.58 -13.29 10.51
N GLY A 248 10.31 -12.77 11.71
CA GLY A 248 9.47 -13.43 12.71
C GLY A 248 10.12 -14.60 13.44
N GLY A 249 11.44 -14.54 13.66
CA GLY A 249 12.09 -15.50 14.55
C GLY A 249 11.58 -15.45 15.99
N PRO A 250 11.97 -16.41 16.86
CA PRO A 250 11.42 -16.55 18.22
C PRO A 250 11.50 -15.26 19.07
N ASN A 251 12.57 -14.49 18.92
CA ASN A 251 12.78 -13.23 19.65
C ASN A 251 12.24 -11.98 18.91
N GLN A 252 11.60 -12.17 17.75
CA GLN A 252 11.09 -11.10 16.88
C GLN A 252 9.56 -11.08 16.83
N ARG A 253 8.90 -11.83 17.72
CA ARG A 253 7.46 -11.97 17.73
C ARG A 253 6.90 -11.83 19.14
N THR A 254 5.76 -11.15 19.26
CA THR A 254 5.03 -10.95 20.53
C THR A 254 3.63 -11.51 20.39
N ASN A 255 3.21 -12.36 21.33
CA ASN A 255 1.87 -12.95 21.30
C ASN A 255 0.79 -11.85 21.43
N ILE A 256 -0.17 -11.86 20.50
CA ILE A 256 -1.19 -10.81 20.42
C ILE A 256 -2.18 -10.89 21.58
N ALA A 257 -2.59 -12.09 22.00
CA ALA A 257 -3.51 -12.26 23.12
C ALA A 257 -2.93 -11.66 24.42
N LYS A 258 -1.66 -11.96 24.72
CA LYS A 258 -0.93 -11.38 25.86
C LYS A 258 -0.82 -9.86 25.76
N LYS A 259 -0.53 -9.33 24.56
CA LYS A 259 -0.43 -7.88 24.34
C LYS A 259 -1.76 -7.16 24.55
N ILE A 260 -2.87 -7.73 24.06
CA ILE A 260 -4.23 -7.21 24.30
C ILE A 260 -4.54 -7.18 25.81
N GLN A 261 -4.24 -8.24 26.55
CA GLN A 261 -4.45 -8.27 28.00
C GLN A 261 -3.70 -7.15 28.72
N VAL A 262 -2.44 -6.91 28.35
CA VAL A 262 -1.63 -5.82 28.93
C VAL A 262 -2.23 -4.45 28.59
N MET A 263 -2.72 -4.26 27.36
CA MET A 263 -3.40 -3.01 26.93
C MET A 263 -4.69 -2.75 27.72
N ASP A 264 -5.50 -3.79 27.96
CA ASP A 264 -6.73 -3.66 28.74
C ASP A 264 -6.44 -3.31 30.21
N LEU A 265 -5.39 -3.90 30.79
CA LEU A 265 -4.95 -3.60 32.16
C LEU A 265 -4.43 -2.16 32.30
N SER A 266 -3.67 -1.67 31.32
CA SER A 266 -3.13 -0.30 31.33
C SER A 266 -4.22 0.75 31.09
N GLY A 267 -5.21 0.46 30.23
CA GLY A 267 -6.40 1.29 30.03
C GLY A 267 -7.27 1.38 31.28
N ARG A 268 -7.49 0.25 31.98
CA ARG A 268 -8.19 0.24 33.28
C ARG A 268 -7.46 1.06 34.34
N ARG A 269 -6.13 1.01 34.40
CA ARG A 269 -5.34 1.84 35.33
C ARG A 269 -5.44 3.34 35.00
N HIS A 270 -5.41 3.71 33.73
CA HIS A 270 -5.59 5.12 33.32
C HIS A 270 -6.99 5.63 33.66
N ASN A 271 -8.04 4.85 33.42
CA ASN A 271 -9.40 5.23 33.80
C ASN A 271 -9.54 5.38 35.32
N LYS A 272 -8.92 4.48 36.09
CA LYS A 272 -8.90 4.55 37.56
C LYS A 272 -8.08 5.72 38.11
N LEU A 273 -7.06 6.18 37.38
CA LEU A 273 -6.26 7.37 37.73
C LEU A 273 -6.97 8.66 37.31
N ALA A 274 -7.67 8.67 36.17
CA ALA A 274 -8.47 9.79 35.70
C ALA A 274 -9.72 10.03 36.57
N GLU A 275 -10.35 8.96 37.08
CA GLU A 275 -11.44 9.06 38.06
C GLU A 275 -10.95 9.58 39.44
N ASN A 276 -9.67 9.39 39.77
CA ASN A 276 -9.13 9.72 41.09
C ASN A 276 -8.19 10.95 41.10
N GLY A 277 -8.03 11.68 39.99
CA GLY A 277 -6.94 12.66 39.86
C GLY A 277 -7.28 13.86 38.99
N LEU A 278 -8.03 14.81 39.54
CA LEU A 278 -8.08 16.18 39.03
C LEU A 278 -7.02 17.01 39.79
N HIS A 279 -5.78 17.06 39.28
CA HIS A 279 -4.79 18.15 39.41
C HIS A 279 -3.35 17.69 39.12
N GLY A 280 -2.63 18.43 38.26
CA GLY A 280 -1.16 18.48 38.25
C GLY A 280 -0.50 18.15 36.91
N ALA A 281 0.00 19.19 36.23
CA ALA A 281 0.76 19.12 35.00
C ALA A 281 2.29 19.04 35.26
N PHE A 282 3.07 18.35 34.41
CA PHE A 282 4.13 18.89 33.51
C PHE A 282 5.20 17.86 33.05
N LYS A 283 5.42 17.85 31.72
CA LYS A 283 6.66 17.79 30.90
C LYS A 283 7.82 16.80 31.16
N GLY A 284 8.20 16.11 30.08
CA GLY A 284 9.50 16.36 29.41
C GLY A 284 10.35 15.16 28.99
N THR A 285 11.03 15.32 27.84
CA THR A 285 12.17 14.55 27.27
C THR A 285 11.88 13.44 26.24
N SER A 286 11.58 13.83 24.99
CA SER A 286 12.00 13.10 23.77
C SER A 286 11.81 13.97 22.53
N PHE A 287 12.48 15.13 22.45
CA PHE A 287 12.27 16.11 21.36
C PHE A 287 13.43 16.23 20.37
N PHE A 288 14.57 15.56 20.60
CA PHE A 288 15.77 15.81 19.79
C PHE A 288 15.98 14.83 18.62
N CYS A 289 15.53 13.57 18.72
CA CYS A 289 15.60 12.62 17.59
C CYS A 289 14.45 12.78 16.58
N PHE A 290 13.33 13.39 16.99
CA PHE A 290 12.18 13.63 16.12
C PHE A 290 12.47 14.70 15.05
N PHE A 291 13.28 15.72 15.37
CA PHE A 291 13.49 16.87 14.48
C PHE A 291 14.22 16.54 13.18
N VAL A 292 15.14 15.57 13.20
CA VAL A 292 15.92 15.19 12.01
C VAL A 292 15.09 14.36 11.02
N PHE A 293 14.20 13.48 11.51
CA PHE A 293 13.26 12.74 10.65
C PHE A 293 12.10 13.59 10.14
N TYR A 294 11.62 14.54 10.95
CA TYR A 294 10.55 15.46 10.56
C TYR A 294 11.00 16.41 9.45
N SER A 295 12.25 16.87 9.49
CA SER A 295 12.80 17.78 8.47
C SER A 295 12.93 17.12 7.10
N LEU A 296 13.27 15.83 7.05
CA LEU A 296 13.38 15.08 5.79
C LEU A 296 12.00 14.76 5.19
N SER A 297 11.04 14.38 6.03
CA SER A 297 9.66 14.11 5.59
C SER A 297 8.96 15.39 5.12
N PHE A 298 9.20 16.51 5.80
CA PHE A 298 8.67 17.82 5.42
C PHE A 298 9.27 18.33 4.10
N PHE A 299 10.55 18.08 3.84
CA PHE A 299 11.21 18.48 2.59
C PHE A 299 10.75 17.64 1.39
N VAL A 300 10.54 16.34 1.58
CA VAL A 300 9.99 15.41 0.56
C VAL A 300 8.54 15.77 0.21
N GLN A 301 7.74 16.18 1.20
CA GLN A 301 6.33 16.52 0.98
C GLN A 301 6.14 17.88 0.28
N HIS A 302 7.09 18.81 0.43
CA HIS A 302 7.01 20.15 -0.18
C HIS A 302 7.72 20.30 -1.53
N ASN A 303 8.71 19.47 -1.87
CA ASN A 303 9.38 19.51 -3.18
C ASN A 303 8.93 18.34 -4.07
N LYS A 304 7.74 18.49 -4.67
CA LYS A 304 7.20 17.66 -5.75
C LYS A 304 7.93 17.87 -7.09
N GLN A 305 9.26 17.77 -7.10
CA GLN A 305 10.01 17.73 -8.36
C GLN A 305 11.05 16.62 -8.31
N THR A 306 11.02 15.80 -9.36
CA THR A 306 11.92 14.71 -9.77
C THR A 306 11.53 13.30 -9.30
N GLY A 307 11.34 12.40 -10.28
CA GLY A 307 11.23 10.95 -10.06
C GLY A 307 12.47 10.31 -9.41
N PHE A 308 13.55 11.07 -9.24
CA PHE A 308 14.74 10.71 -8.49
C PHE A 308 14.45 10.49 -6.98
N LEU A 309 13.50 11.24 -6.40
CA LEU A 309 13.08 11.03 -5.00
C LEU A 309 12.38 9.68 -4.79
N TRP A 310 11.66 9.20 -5.80
CA TRP A 310 10.93 7.93 -5.76
C TRP A 310 11.90 6.75 -5.71
N CYS A 311 12.93 6.78 -6.57
CA CYS A 311 13.98 5.76 -6.61
C CYS A 311 14.87 5.78 -5.35
N PHE A 312 15.13 6.96 -4.76
CA PHE A 312 15.94 7.10 -3.55
C PHE A 312 15.21 6.61 -2.29
N GLN A 313 13.91 6.90 -2.16
CA GLN A 313 13.12 6.42 -1.04
C GLN A 313 13.03 4.89 -1.04
N GLU A 314 12.85 4.28 -2.21
CA GLU A 314 12.83 2.82 -2.37
C GLU A 314 14.21 2.18 -2.13
N HIS A 315 15.31 2.88 -2.45
CA HIS A 315 16.68 2.40 -2.16
C HIS A 315 17.04 2.49 -0.66
N LEU A 316 16.59 3.54 0.04
CA LEU A 316 16.73 3.67 1.49
C LEU A 316 15.90 2.60 2.24
N GLU A 317 14.70 2.31 1.74
CA GLU A 317 13.80 1.29 2.28
C GLU A 317 14.37 -0.13 2.06
N ASN A 318 15.09 -0.38 0.96
CA ASN A 318 15.77 -1.65 0.67
C ASN A 318 17.17 -1.81 1.31
N SER A 319 17.80 -0.74 1.80
CA SER A 319 19.11 -0.81 2.46
C SER A 319 19.00 -1.45 3.85
N GLU A 320 19.90 -2.39 4.17
CA GLU A 320 19.89 -3.17 5.42
C GLU A 320 19.82 -2.30 6.69
N ASN A 321 19.37 -2.91 7.80
CA ASN A 321 19.15 -2.34 9.14
C ASN A 321 20.37 -1.69 9.83
N ASN A 322 21.44 -1.36 9.10
CA ASN A 322 22.55 -0.61 9.66
C ASN A 322 22.26 0.90 9.60
N ILE A 323 21.88 1.45 10.75
CA ILE A 323 21.61 2.88 10.97
C ILE A 323 22.76 3.74 10.43
N SER A 324 24.02 3.29 10.53
CA SER A 324 25.20 4.00 10.02
C SER A 324 25.17 4.16 8.50
N THR A 325 24.72 3.13 7.77
CA THR A 325 24.59 3.17 6.31
C THR A 325 23.46 4.10 5.88
N LYS A 326 22.30 4.03 6.54
CA LYS A 326 21.16 4.93 6.28
C LYS A 326 21.51 6.39 6.54
N VAL A 327 22.22 6.67 7.64
CA VAL A 327 22.70 8.03 7.96
C VAL A 327 23.70 8.52 6.91
N ARG A 328 24.64 7.69 6.44
CA ARG A 328 25.58 8.06 5.37
C ARG A 328 24.89 8.33 4.04
N LEU A 329 23.90 7.53 3.65
CA LEU A 329 23.11 7.77 2.45
C LEU A 329 22.28 9.07 2.57
N CYS A 330 21.67 9.33 3.73
CA CYS A 330 20.94 10.57 3.96
C CYS A 330 21.86 11.79 3.90
N ILE A 331 23.05 11.73 4.51
CA ILE A 331 24.04 12.83 4.45
C ILE A 331 24.47 13.08 3.01
N PHE A 332 24.83 12.02 2.26
CA PHE A 332 25.24 12.15 0.87
C PHE A 332 24.14 12.77 -0.02
N PHE A 333 22.88 12.38 0.20
CA PHE A 333 21.74 12.89 -0.54
C PHE A 333 21.40 14.34 -0.20
N ILE A 334 21.48 14.73 1.08
CA ILE A 334 21.33 16.13 1.51
C ILE A 334 22.43 16.99 0.86
N SER A 335 23.68 16.52 0.86
CA SER A 335 24.79 17.22 0.19
C SER A 335 24.54 17.36 -1.32
N PHE A 336 24.04 16.33 -1.98
CA PHE A 336 23.72 16.36 -3.41
C PHE A 336 22.57 17.34 -3.74
N LEU A 337 21.50 17.35 -2.93
CA LEU A 337 20.40 18.31 -3.07
C LEU A 337 20.84 19.75 -2.85
N ILE A 338 21.71 20.00 -1.86
CA ILE A 338 22.29 21.32 -1.62
C ILE A 338 23.12 21.78 -2.84
N ILE A 339 23.91 20.89 -3.44
CA ILE A 339 24.69 21.19 -4.64
C ILE A 339 23.77 21.52 -5.82
N ILE A 340 22.71 20.75 -6.06
CA ILE A 340 21.73 21.02 -7.14
C ILE A 340 21.01 22.35 -6.90
N SER A 341 20.61 22.63 -5.65
CA SER A 341 19.93 23.88 -5.29
C SER A 341 20.84 25.09 -5.49
N LEU A 342 22.12 24.99 -5.11
CA LEU A 342 23.12 26.04 -5.33
C LEU A 342 23.37 26.23 -6.84
N HIS A 343 23.42 25.15 -7.62
CA HIS A 343 23.62 25.22 -9.07
C HIS A 343 22.44 25.86 -9.80
N LYS A 344 21.20 25.61 -9.36
CA LYS A 344 20.00 26.31 -9.87
C LYS A 344 19.99 27.79 -9.49
N HIS A 345 20.44 28.13 -8.29
CA HIS A 345 20.47 29.52 -7.83
C HIS A 345 21.55 30.35 -8.52
N LEU A 346 22.67 29.74 -8.90
CA LEU A 346 23.76 30.37 -9.66
C LEU A 346 23.39 30.61 -11.14
N PHE A 347 22.57 29.76 -11.75
CA PHE A 347 22.10 29.91 -13.15
C PHE A 347 20.82 30.74 -13.30
N SER A 348 20.14 31.07 -12.21
CA SER A 348 19.00 32.01 -12.22
C SER A 348 19.42 33.48 -12.08
N LEU A 349 20.72 33.73 -11.83
CA LEU A 349 21.30 35.06 -11.64
C LEU A 349 22.24 35.47 -12.79
N SER A 350 22.23 34.70 -13.89
CA SER A 350 22.87 35.00 -15.18
C SER A 350 21.82 35.03 -16.27
#